data_AF-A0A2E9V7V5-F1
#
_entry.id   AF-A0A2E9V7V5-F1
#
_cell.length_a   1.000
_cell.length_b   1.000
_cell.length_c   1.000
_cell.angle_alpha   90.00
_cell.angle_beta   90.00
_cell.angle_gamma   90.00
#
_symmetry.space_group_name_H-M   'P 1'
#
loop_
_entity.id
_entity.type
_entity.pdbx_description
1 polymer ?
#
loop_
_entity_poly.entity_id
_entity_poly.type
_entity_poly.pdbx_seq_one_letter_code
_entity_poly.pdbx_strand_id
1 'polypeptide(L)' 'GTYDGSTMINYVNGTARTTTTGVSGNVASGDANLNIGNRDNDDRHLDGDVGCARLWNRALSATEVLKNYNAQKERFV' A
#
# COMPACT_ATOMS: atom_id res chain seq x y z
N GLY A 1 -0.15 -1.90 -1.88
CA GLY A 1 0.03 -2.71 -3.10
C GLY A 1 1.14 -2.14 -3.95
N THR A 2 1.37 -2.70 -5.14
CA THR A 2 2.31 -2.19 -6.14
C THR A 2 1.56 -1.94 -7.44
N TYR A 3 2.05 -0.96 -8.23
CA TYR A 3 1.54 -0.66 -9.56
C TYR A 3 2.71 -0.27 -10.47
N ASP A 4 2.85 -0.95 -11.59
CA ASP A 4 3.95 -0.75 -12.55
C ASP A 4 3.53 -0.03 -13.85
N GLY A 5 2.29 0.46 -13.92
CA GLY A 5 1.71 1.04 -15.13
C GLY A 5 0.85 0.06 -15.94
N SER A 6 0.88 -1.24 -15.62
CA SER A 6 0.08 -2.28 -16.29
C SER A 6 -0.58 -3.28 -15.34
N THR A 7 0.10 -3.61 -14.23
CA THR A 7 -0.31 -4.60 -13.25
C THR A 7 -0.40 -3.97 -11.87
N MET A 8 -1.53 -4.17 -11.20
CA MET A 8 -1.74 -3.82 -9.80
C MET A 8 -1.74 -5.09 -8.93
N ILE A 9 -0.98 -5.07 -7.83
CA ILE A 9 -0.90 -6.21 -6.91
C ILE A 9 -1.13 -5.78 -5.46
N ASN A 10 -2.06 -6.44 -4.79
CA ASN A 10 -2.25 -6.31 -3.34
C ASN A 10 -1.56 -7.46 -2.61
N TYR A 11 -0.90 -7.15 -1.49
CA TYR A 11 -0.16 -8.11 -0.68
C TYR A 11 -0.68 -8.11 0.75
N VAL A 12 -0.77 -9.29 1.37
CA VAL A 12 -1.06 -9.47 2.80
C VAL A 12 0.01 -10.38 3.38
N ASN A 13 0.64 -9.95 4.48
CA ASN A 13 1.75 -10.66 5.13
C ASN A 13 2.90 -11.00 4.16
N GLY A 14 3.22 -10.10 3.24
CA GLY A 14 4.28 -10.29 2.24
C GLY A 14 3.88 -11.10 1.00
N THR A 15 2.68 -11.69 0.96
CA THR A 15 2.23 -12.57 -0.13
C THR A 15 1.15 -11.92 -0.98
N ALA A 16 1.24 -12.07 -2.31
CA ALA A 16 0.24 -11.55 -3.23
C ALA A 16 -1.14 -12.18 -2.97
N ARG A 17 -2.18 -11.35 -2.98
CA ARG A 17 -3.58 -11.75 -2.76
C ARG A 17 -4.46 -11.49 -3.97
N THR A 18 -4.23 -10.36 -4.64
CA THR A 18 -5.03 -9.97 -5.81
C THR A 18 -4.09 -9.36 -6.82
N THR A 19 -4.21 -9.81 -8.07
CA THR A 19 -3.48 -9.30 -9.21
C THR A 19 -4.49 -8.87 -10.26
N THR A 20 -4.39 -7.62 -10.70
CA THR A 20 -5.18 -7.06 -11.80
C THR A 20 -4.22 -6.66 -12.90
N THR A 21 -4.43 -7.20 -14.11
CA THR A 21 -3.62 -6.94 -15.30
C THR A 21 -4.41 -6.12 -16.32
N GLY A 22 -3.72 -5.59 -17.34
CA GLY A 22 -4.37 -4.79 -18.38
C GLY A 22 -4.87 -3.43 -17.89
N VAL A 23 -4.41 -3.00 -16.70
CA VAL A 23 -4.61 -1.64 -16.21
C VAL A 23 -3.73 -0.72 -17.06
N SER A 24 -4.10 0.55 -17.20
CA SER A 24 -3.30 1.49 -17.98
C SER A 24 -3.46 2.91 -17.46
N GLY A 25 -2.52 3.77 -17.84
CA GLY A 25 -2.48 5.17 -17.43
C GLY A 25 -1.67 5.41 -16.16
N ASN A 26 -1.50 6.69 -15.83
CA ASN A 26 -0.77 7.11 -14.64
C ASN A 26 -1.67 6.98 -13.40
N VAL A 27 -1.04 6.84 -12.23
CA VAL A 27 -1.76 7.05 -10.97
C VAL A 27 -2.30 8.48 -10.97
N ALA A 28 -3.60 8.63 -10.73
CA ALA A 28 -4.22 9.94 -10.66
C ALA A 28 -3.55 10.77 -9.56
N SER A 29 -3.21 12.02 -9.90
CA SER A 29 -2.75 13.00 -8.92
C SER A 29 -3.93 13.82 -8.44
N GLY A 30 -3.82 14.33 -7.22
CA GLY A 30 -4.78 15.26 -6.64
C GLY A 30 -4.10 16.08 -5.55
N ASP A 31 -4.75 17.17 -5.17
CA ASP A 31 -4.18 18.18 -4.26
C ASP A 31 -4.65 17.96 -2.80
N ALA A 32 -5.37 16.87 -2.55
CA ALA A 32 -5.84 16.50 -1.23
C ALA A 32 -4.66 16.14 -0.32
N ASN A 33 -4.78 16.48 0.96
CA ASN A 33 -3.81 16.09 1.97
C ASN A 33 -3.73 14.55 2.07
N LEU A 34 -2.52 14.04 2.28
CA LEU A 34 -2.32 12.63 2.60
C LEU A 34 -2.75 12.38 4.04
N ASN A 35 -3.91 11.75 4.21
CA ASN A 35 -4.44 11.38 5.52
C ASN A 35 -4.22 9.88 5.79
N ILE A 36 -3.85 9.55 7.03
CA ILE A 36 -3.75 8.17 7.53
C ILE A 36 -4.71 8.06 8.72
N GLY A 37 -5.56 7.03 8.72
CA GLY A 37 -6.49 6.76 9.83
C GLY A 37 -7.80 7.55 9.78
N ASN A 38 -8.02 8.38 8.77
CA ASN A 38 -9.32 8.99 8.48
C ASN A 38 -9.45 9.35 7.00
N ARG A 39 -10.69 9.62 6.59
CA ARG A 39 -10.99 10.34 5.35
C ARG A 39 -10.62 11.83 5.48
N ASP A 40 -10.46 12.50 4.35
CA ASP A 40 -10.07 13.91 4.23
C ASP A 40 -11.04 14.88 4.91
N ASN A 41 -12.32 14.52 5.00
CA ASN A 41 -13.37 15.30 5.66
C ASN A 41 -13.67 14.86 7.10
N ASP A 42 -12.81 14.05 7.71
CA ASP A 42 -12.88 13.62 9.12
C ASP A 42 -14.14 12.82 9.49
N ASP A 43 -14.80 12.15 8.52
CA ASP A 43 -16.08 11.46 8.74
C ASP A 43 -15.97 9.93 8.91
N ARG A 44 -14.76 9.36 8.76
CA ARG A 44 -14.52 7.91 8.73
C ARG A 44 -13.23 7.55 9.45
N HIS A 45 -13.24 7.78 10.75
CA HIS A 45 -12.15 7.45 11.64
C HIS A 45 -11.89 5.95 11.63
N LEU A 46 -10.62 5.58 11.55
CA LEU A 46 -10.17 4.21 11.77
C LEU A 46 -10.30 3.89 13.27
N ASP A 47 -11.05 2.85 13.59
CA ASP A 47 -11.04 2.23 14.91
C ASP A 47 -9.97 1.12 14.93
N GLY A 48 -8.71 1.52 15.15
CA GLY A 48 -7.56 0.62 15.16
C GLY A 48 -6.20 1.32 15.00
N ASP A 49 -5.12 0.54 15.11
CA ASP A 49 -3.75 1.04 15.10
C ASP A 49 -3.07 0.93 13.72
N VAL A 50 -2.30 1.95 13.36
CA VAL A 50 -1.43 1.94 12.17
C VAL A 50 0.03 2.02 12.61
N GLY A 51 0.74 0.88 12.51
CA GLY A 51 2.14 0.81 12.96
C GLY A 51 3.18 1.43 12.00
N CYS A 52 2.97 1.32 10.69
CA CYS A 52 3.86 1.92 9.70
C CYS A 52 3.18 2.17 8.35
N ALA A 53 3.45 3.32 7.74
CA ALA A 53 3.08 3.64 6.37
C ALA A 53 4.34 4.02 5.57
N ARG A 54 4.43 3.55 4.32
CA ARG A 54 5.55 3.83 3.41
C ARG A 54 5.03 3.97 1.99
N LEU A 55 5.65 4.88 1.23
CA LEU A 55 5.34 5.15 -0.16
C LEU A 55 6.62 5.09 -0.98
N TRP A 56 6.54 4.52 -2.18
CA TRP A 56 7.66 4.38 -3.11
C TRP A 56 7.27 4.97 -4.46
N ASN A 57 8.24 5.57 -5.15
CA ASN A 57 8.08 6.12 -6.50
C ASN A 57 8.19 5.05 -7.61
N ARG A 58 8.16 3.76 -7.25
CA ARG A 58 8.21 2.62 -8.16
C ARG A 58 7.43 1.44 -7.60
N ALA A 59 7.06 0.51 -8.48
CA ALA A 59 6.61 -0.80 -8.06
C ALA A 59 7.76 -1.55 -7.34
N LEU A 60 7.44 -2.14 -6.19
CA LEU A 60 8.31 -3.11 -5.54
C LEU A 60 8.08 -4.50 -6.15
N SER A 61 9.14 -5.31 -6.19
CA SER A 61 9.02 -6.74 -6.49
C SER A 61 8.40 -7.49 -5.30
N ALA A 62 7.86 -8.69 -5.56
CA ALA A 62 7.32 -9.55 -4.50
C ALA A 62 8.36 -9.87 -3.41
N THR A 63 9.63 -10.05 -3.80
CA THR A 63 10.75 -10.28 -2.89
C THR A 63 11.02 -9.08 -1.99
N GLU A 64 10.98 -7.86 -2.53
CA GLU A 64 11.16 -6.63 -1.75
C GLU A 64 10.00 -6.42 -0.76
N VAL A 65 8.76 -6.72 -1.17
CA VAL A 65 7.60 -6.67 -0.29
C VAL A 65 7.73 -7.68 0.86
N LEU A 66 8.12 -8.92 0.57
CA LEU A 66 8.33 -9.95 1.58
C LEU A 66 9.48 -9.56 2.54
N LYS A 67 10.57 -9.01 2.02
CA LYS A 67 11.69 -8.52 2.84
C LYS A 67 11.23 -7.41 3.78
N ASN A 68 10.44 -6.45 3.30
CA ASN A 68 9.88 -5.38 4.13
C ASN A 68 8.96 -5.93 5.24
N TYR A 69 8.10 -6.89 4.93
CA TYR A 69 7.23 -7.54 5.92
C TYR A 69 8.05 -8.22 7.03
N ASN A 70 9.00 -9.08 6.64
CA ASN A 70 9.84 -9.80 7.59
C ASN A 70 10.67 -8.86 8.48
N ALA A 71 11.12 -7.72 7.95
CA ALA A 71 11.89 -6.74 8.70
C ALA A 71 11.06 -5.91 9.71
N GLN A 72 9.73 -5.98 9.69
CA GLN A 72 8.87 -5.18 10.57
C GLN A 72 7.95 -6.01 11.47
N LYS A 73 7.63 -7.25 11.09
CA LYS A 73 6.59 -8.06 11.76
C LYS A 73 6.83 -8.22 13.28
N GLU A 74 8.07 -8.34 13.73
CA GLU A 74 8.41 -8.52 15.15
C GLU A 74 8.11 -7.28 16.02
N ARG A 75 7.85 -6.12 15.41
CA ARG A 75 7.46 -4.91 16.15
C ARG A 75 6.00 -4.93 16.60
N PHE A 76 5.21 -5.88 16.11
CA PHE A 76 3.74 -5.91 16.24
C PHE A 76 3.22 -7.28 16.68
N VAL A 77 4.07 -8.08 17.34
CA VAL A 77 3.74 -9.37 17.96
C VAL A 77 3.61 -9.27 19.47
#